data_AF-A0A4V1M8P3-F1
#
_entry.id   AF-A0A4V1M8P3-F1
#
_cell.length_a   1.000
_cell.length_b   1.000
_cell.length_c   1.000
_cell.angle_alpha   90.00
_cell.angle_beta   90.00
_cell.angle_gamma   90.00
#
_symmetry.space_group_name_H-M   'P 1'
#
loop_
_entity.id
_entity.type
_entity.pdbx_description
1 polymer ?
#
loop_
_entity_poly.entity_id
_entity_poly.type
_entity_poly.pdbx_seq_one_letter_code
_entity_poly.pdbx_strand_id
1 'polypeptide(L)'
;MRQSVSAVRVLSFALIALTTVVTTTGCFKRGAKGDYALAPEMRPLEVPPDLNLPSASGENQVPRLASTTAPAAVAAPAAPAVGNTGFTIPGSKDEAFAKVGTALEGVQGVTIASRAQLLGSYDVAYEGSNFLVRVVAVDAGAYVSAVDPRGLPATAEAPVKLIAALKAALAK
;
A
#
# COMPACT_ATOMS: atom_id res chain seq x y z
N MET A 1 1.93 -2.27 96.93
CA MET A 1 0.93 -2.57 95.87
C MET A 1 -0.17 -1.50 95.89
N ARG A 2 -0.16 -0.51 94.99
CA ARG A 2 -1.29 0.47 94.82
C ARG A 2 -1.25 1.35 93.56
N GLN A 3 -0.39 1.09 92.56
CA GLN A 3 -0.31 1.93 91.34
C GLN A 3 -0.88 1.29 90.07
N SER A 4 -1.18 -0.01 90.07
CA SER A 4 -1.64 -0.74 88.88
C SER A 4 -3.13 -0.56 88.57
N VAL A 5 -3.96 -0.08 89.50
CA VAL A 5 -5.41 0.08 89.29
C VAL A 5 -5.74 1.31 88.43
N SER A 6 -4.90 2.35 88.49
CA SER A 6 -5.14 3.61 87.75
C SER A 6 -4.77 3.48 86.28
N ALA A 7 -3.61 2.90 85.97
CA ALA A 7 -3.16 2.73 84.58
C ALA A 7 -4.05 1.78 83.78
N VAL A 8 -4.49 0.67 84.39
CA VAL A 8 -5.38 -0.29 83.72
C VAL A 8 -6.76 0.33 83.46
N ARG A 9 -7.34 1.06 84.43
CA ARG A 9 -8.62 1.75 84.22
C ARG A 9 -8.53 2.82 83.13
N VAL A 10 -7.48 3.64 83.13
CA VAL A 10 -7.28 4.69 82.11
C VAL A 10 -7.12 4.06 80.72
N LEU A 11 -6.39 2.96 80.60
CA LEU A 11 -6.16 2.30 79.32
C LEU A 11 -7.42 1.58 78.80
N SER A 12 -8.25 1.01 79.68
CA SER A 12 -9.54 0.43 79.31
C SER A 12 -10.54 1.50 78.83
N PHE A 13 -10.61 2.66 79.50
CA PHE A 13 -11.46 3.76 79.05
C PHE A 13 -10.99 4.34 77.71
N ALA A 14 -9.68 4.43 77.48
CA ALA A 14 -9.12 4.87 76.21
C ALA A 14 -9.46 3.91 75.05
N LEU A 15 -9.39 2.58 75.28
CA LEU A 15 -9.76 1.59 74.27
C LEU A 15 -11.25 1.62 73.95
N ILE A 16 -12.12 1.71 74.97
CA ILE A 16 -13.57 1.79 74.76
C ILE A 16 -13.94 3.05 73.98
N ALA A 17 -13.36 4.21 74.35
CA ALA A 17 -13.57 5.47 73.63
C ALA A 17 -13.08 5.41 72.17
N LEU A 18 -11.96 4.73 71.90
CA LEU A 18 -11.46 4.57 70.54
C LEU A 18 -12.38 3.67 69.69
N THR A 19 -12.92 2.60 70.28
CA THR A 19 -13.83 1.69 69.56
C THR A 19 -15.18 2.32 69.24
N THR A 20 -15.75 3.12 70.14
CA THR A 20 -17.05 3.77 69.90
C THR A 20 -16.97 4.86 68.82
N VAL A 21 -15.85 5.57 68.71
CA VAL A 21 -15.62 6.55 67.62
C VAL A 21 -15.52 5.87 66.26
N VAL A 22 -14.89 4.69 66.17
CA VAL A 22 -14.73 3.96 64.90
C VAL A 22 -16.04 3.31 64.43
N THR A 23 -16.91 2.88 65.35
CA THR A 23 -18.21 2.26 64.97
C THR A 23 -19.31 3.27 64.68
N THR A 24 -19.28 4.48 65.28
CA THR A 24 -20.33 5.50 65.07
C THR A 24 -20.02 6.48 63.95
N THR A 25 -18.76 6.59 63.55
CA THR A 25 -18.36 7.25 62.28
C THR A 25 -18.32 6.26 61.12
N GLY A 26 -19.07 5.16 61.22
CA GLY A 26 -19.54 4.36 60.11
C GLY A 26 -20.51 5.15 59.24
N CYS A 27 -19.99 6.21 58.60
CA CYS A 27 -20.65 6.85 57.47
C CYS A 27 -20.61 5.82 56.34
N PHE A 28 -21.65 4.98 56.28
CA PHE A 28 -21.97 4.12 55.14
C PHE A 28 -22.24 5.00 53.92
N LYS A 29 -21.20 5.60 53.36
CA LYS A 29 -21.23 6.10 51.99
C LYS A 29 -21.02 4.90 51.08
N ARG A 30 -22.05 4.06 50.97
CA ARG A 30 -22.27 3.33 49.73
C ARG A 30 -22.74 4.35 48.70
N GLY A 31 -21.82 5.24 48.30
CA GLY A 31 -22.00 6.08 47.13
C GLY A 31 -22.14 5.20 45.90
N ALA A 32 -22.79 5.72 44.86
CA ALA A 32 -23.04 4.99 43.62
C ALA A 32 -21.74 4.27 43.16
N LYS A 33 -21.83 2.96 42.97
CA LYS A 33 -20.75 2.14 42.44
C LYS A 33 -21.10 1.81 40.99
N GLY A 34 -20.17 2.10 40.09
CA GLY A 34 -20.34 1.94 38.64
C GLY A 34 -20.10 3.24 37.90
N ASP A 35 -19.98 3.14 36.58
CA ASP A 35 -19.54 4.24 35.68
C ASP A 35 -20.50 5.44 35.66
N TYR A 36 -21.71 5.29 36.21
CA TYR A 36 -22.70 6.36 36.39
C TYR A 36 -22.41 7.31 37.55
N ALA A 37 -21.43 7.00 38.40
CA ALA A 37 -21.00 7.87 39.51
C ALA A 37 -19.91 8.88 39.10
N LEU A 38 -19.40 8.79 37.86
CA LEU A 38 -18.40 9.68 37.29
C LEU A 38 -19.08 10.94 36.71
N ALA A 39 -18.36 12.06 36.74
CA ALA A 39 -18.79 13.31 36.12
C ALA A 39 -19.15 13.07 34.63
N PRO A 40 -20.20 13.75 34.09
CA PRO A 40 -20.73 13.48 32.74
C PRO A 40 -19.67 13.45 31.64
N GLU A 41 -18.62 14.26 31.80
CA GLU A 41 -17.50 14.40 30.86
C GLU A 41 -16.55 13.17 30.81
N MET A 42 -16.57 12.32 31.84
CA MET A 42 -15.75 11.10 31.95
C MET A 42 -16.54 9.83 31.61
N ARG A 43 -17.83 9.96 31.27
CA ARG A 43 -18.63 8.83 30.79
C ARG A 43 -18.15 8.53 29.38
N PRO A 44 -17.73 7.28 29.07
CA PRO A 44 -17.30 6.93 27.73
C PRO A 44 -18.39 7.34 26.75
N LEU A 45 -18.07 8.28 25.84
CA LEU A 45 -19.03 8.82 24.89
C LEU A 45 -19.65 7.62 24.16
N GLU A 46 -20.95 7.41 24.35
CA GLU A 46 -21.70 6.45 23.54
C GLU A 46 -21.70 7.00 22.11
N VAL A 47 -20.70 6.59 21.35
CA VAL A 47 -20.61 6.89 19.92
C VAL A 47 -21.86 6.27 19.30
N PRO A 48 -22.77 7.09 18.72
CA PRO A 48 -23.95 6.58 18.04
C PRO A 48 -23.50 5.54 17.01
N PRO A 49 -24.19 4.40 16.87
CA PRO A 49 -23.77 3.30 16.00
C PRO A 49 -23.53 3.72 14.53
N ASP A 50 -24.04 4.88 14.13
CA ASP A 50 -23.89 5.46 12.80
C ASP A 50 -22.64 6.33 12.60
N LEU A 51 -21.80 6.54 13.63
CA LEU A 51 -20.55 7.32 13.53
C LEU A 51 -19.27 6.45 13.50
N ASN A 52 -19.44 5.13 13.56
CA ASN A 52 -18.37 4.13 13.55
C ASN A 52 -18.11 3.60 12.13
N LEU A 53 -19.01 3.91 11.22
CA LEU A 53 -19.01 3.43 9.85
C LEU A 53 -18.78 4.62 8.93
N PRO A 54 -17.88 4.52 7.94
CA PRO A 54 -17.78 5.54 6.92
C PRO A 54 -19.14 5.69 6.23
N SER A 55 -19.63 6.92 6.12
CA SER A 55 -20.90 7.25 5.46
C SER A 55 -20.95 6.61 4.06
N ALA A 56 -21.88 5.67 3.85
CA ALA A 56 -22.10 5.03 2.54
C ALA A 56 -22.88 5.92 1.56
N SER A 57 -23.20 7.15 1.96
CA SER A 57 -23.68 8.22 1.07
C SER A 57 -22.62 8.41 -0.02
N GLY A 58 -22.96 8.09 -1.27
CA GLY A 58 -22.05 7.84 -2.39
C GLY A 58 -21.09 8.97 -2.79
N GLU A 59 -20.93 10.01 -1.99
CA GLU A 59 -19.97 11.10 -2.17
C GLU A 59 -18.51 10.65 -2.00
N ASN A 60 -18.26 9.53 -1.31
CA ASN A 60 -16.92 8.93 -1.17
C ASN A 60 -16.66 7.74 -2.11
N GLN A 61 -17.52 7.51 -3.12
CA GLN A 61 -17.28 6.50 -4.14
C GLN A 61 -16.32 7.04 -5.21
N VAL A 62 -15.07 6.59 -5.14
CA VAL A 62 -14.11 6.79 -6.23
C VAL A 62 -14.67 6.14 -7.50
N PRO A 63 -14.83 6.87 -8.63
CA PRO A 63 -15.34 6.28 -9.87
C PRO A 63 -14.48 5.08 -10.27
N ARG A 64 -15.08 3.88 -10.23
CA ARG A 64 -14.45 2.70 -10.83
C ARG A 64 -14.56 2.82 -12.34
N LEU A 65 -13.49 3.29 -12.99
CA LEU A 65 -13.31 3.00 -14.40
C LEU A 65 -13.26 1.47 -14.56
N ALA A 66 -13.96 0.93 -15.55
CA ALA A 66 -14.16 -0.51 -15.78
C ALA A 66 -12.87 -1.31 -16.07
N SER A 67 -11.69 -0.74 -15.83
CA SER A 67 -10.37 -1.29 -16.15
C SER A 67 -9.50 -1.63 -14.92
N THR A 68 -10.01 -1.60 -13.69
CA THR A 68 -9.19 -1.89 -12.49
C THR A 68 -9.63 -3.12 -11.69
N THR A 69 -8.91 -4.22 -11.91
CA THR A 69 -8.82 -5.34 -10.98
C THR A 69 -7.91 -4.94 -9.80
N ALA A 70 -8.44 -5.05 -8.57
CA ALA A 70 -7.86 -5.22 -7.22
C ALA A 70 -6.51 -4.55 -6.79
N PRO A 71 -6.34 -4.16 -5.50
CA PRO A 71 -5.16 -3.42 -5.03
C PRO A 71 -3.94 -4.30 -4.70
N ALA A 72 -2.78 -3.65 -4.79
CA ALA A 72 -1.42 -4.16 -4.79
C ALA A 72 -0.96 -4.88 -3.50
N ALA A 73 -0.48 -6.11 -3.66
CA ALA A 73 0.76 -6.55 -3.01
C ALA A 73 1.93 -6.03 -3.86
N VAL A 74 3.05 -5.65 -3.20
CA VAL A 74 4.32 -5.14 -3.77
C VAL A 74 4.39 -5.28 -5.28
N ALA A 75 4.24 -4.16 -6.00
CA ALA A 75 4.17 -4.13 -7.44
C ALA A 75 5.40 -4.79 -8.06
N ALA A 76 5.25 -6.05 -8.45
CA ALA A 76 5.96 -6.61 -9.58
C ALA A 76 5.76 -5.65 -10.77
N PRO A 77 6.78 -5.45 -11.63
CA PRO A 77 6.67 -4.53 -12.75
C PRO A 77 5.39 -4.83 -13.50
N ALA A 78 4.54 -3.80 -13.66
CA ALA A 78 3.24 -3.91 -14.30
C ALA A 78 3.39 -4.77 -15.57
N ALA A 79 2.65 -5.89 -15.61
CA ALA A 79 2.61 -6.74 -16.77
C ALA A 79 2.26 -5.83 -17.96
N PRO A 80 3.14 -5.75 -18.96
CA PRO A 80 2.97 -4.76 -20.00
C PRO A 80 1.68 -5.05 -20.75
N ALA A 81 0.88 -4.00 -20.97
CA ALA A 81 -0.38 -4.11 -21.68
C ALA A 81 -0.12 -4.83 -23.01
N VAL A 82 -0.77 -5.98 -23.20
CA VAL A 82 -0.73 -6.76 -24.45
C VAL A 82 -1.52 -5.99 -25.50
N GLY A 83 -0.95 -4.87 -25.95
CA GLY A 83 -1.42 -4.07 -27.07
C GLY A 83 -0.64 -4.40 -28.33
N ASN A 84 -1.07 -3.85 -29.46
CA ASN A 84 -0.42 -4.01 -30.77
C ASN A 84 1.02 -3.44 -30.83
N THR A 85 1.53 -2.93 -29.71
CA THR A 85 2.81 -2.24 -29.55
C THR A 85 3.86 -3.07 -28.81
N GLY A 86 3.58 -4.34 -28.49
CA GLY A 86 4.56 -5.24 -27.90
C GLY A 86 4.29 -6.73 -28.09
N PHE A 87 5.30 -7.54 -27.77
CA PHE A 87 5.26 -9.00 -27.86
C PHE A 87 6.29 -9.65 -26.91
N THR A 88 6.09 -10.93 -26.59
CA THR A 88 7.00 -11.70 -25.74
C THR A 88 7.86 -12.64 -26.59
N ILE A 89 9.14 -12.75 -26.24
CA ILE A 89 10.11 -13.69 -26.82
C ILE A 89 10.59 -14.62 -25.70
N PRO A 90 10.69 -15.94 -25.94
CA PRO A 90 11.28 -16.85 -24.97
C PRO A 90 12.78 -16.58 -24.79
N GLY A 91 13.28 -16.79 -23.59
CA GLY A 91 14.69 -16.62 -23.23
C GLY A 91 14.94 -15.51 -22.21
N SER A 92 16.22 -15.24 -21.93
CA SER A 92 16.61 -14.21 -20.96
C SER A 92 16.48 -12.80 -21.56
N LYS A 93 16.36 -11.78 -20.69
CA LYS A 93 16.33 -10.37 -21.08
C LYS A 93 17.56 -9.98 -21.90
N ASP A 94 18.76 -10.43 -21.51
CA ASP A 94 20.01 -10.06 -22.18
C ASP A 94 20.11 -10.66 -23.58
N GLU A 95 19.76 -11.93 -23.74
CA GLU A 95 19.68 -12.57 -25.05
C GLU A 95 18.63 -11.90 -25.95
N ALA A 96 17.44 -11.61 -25.40
CA ALA A 96 16.40 -10.92 -26.13
C ALA A 96 16.83 -9.51 -26.52
N PHE A 97 17.52 -8.79 -25.65
CA PHE A 97 18.08 -7.47 -25.95
C PHE A 97 19.06 -7.56 -27.12
N ALA A 98 20.04 -8.46 -27.07
CA ALA A 98 20.98 -8.67 -28.17
C ALA A 98 20.26 -9.00 -29.50
N LYS A 99 19.29 -9.91 -29.48
CA LYS A 99 18.50 -10.29 -30.66
C LYS A 99 17.69 -9.11 -31.21
N VAL A 100 17.05 -8.31 -30.36
CA VAL A 100 16.33 -7.10 -30.76
C VAL A 100 17.27 -6.08 -31.38
N GLY A 101 18.48 -5.90 -30.84
CA GLY A 101 19.50 -5.04 -31.41
C GLY A 101 19.90 -5.46 -32.83
N THR A 102 20.20 -6.73 -33.05
CA THR A 102 20.51 -7.27 -34.38
C THR A 102 19.33 -7.15 -35.33
N ALA A 103 18.10 -7.41 -34.86
CA ALA A 103 16.90 -7.25 -35.68
C ALA A 103 16.67 -5.78 -36.08
N LEU A 104 16.85 -4.83 -35.15
CA LEU A 104 16.74 -3.39 -35.41
C LEU A 104 17.74 -2.91 -36.46
N GLU A 105 18.99 -3.41 -36.43
CA GLU A 105 20.02 -3.10 -37.43
C GLU A 105 19.64 -3.61 -38.84
N GLY A 106 18.84 -4.68 -38.93
CA GLY A 106 18.35 -5.23 -40.19
C GLY A 106 17.11 -4.52 -40.77
N VAL A 107 16.46 -3.63 -40.01
CA VAL A 107 15.28 -2.90 -40.50
C VAL A 107 15.72 -1.64 -41.24
N GLN A 108 15.39 -1.56 -42.52
CA GLN A 108 15.67 -0.38 -43.34
C GLN A 108 14.92 0.86 -42.80
N GLY A 109 15.64 1.98 -42.67
CA GLY A 109 15.08 3.26 -42.21
C GLY A 109 15.03 3.43 -40.70
N VAL A 110 15.52 2.46 -39.91
CA VAL A 110 15.71 2.60 -38.47
C VAL A 110 17.09 3.19 -38.18
N THR A 111 17.12 4.22 -37.34
CA THR A 111 18.35 4.78 -36.78
C THR A 111 18.35 4.56 -35.28
N ILE A 112 19.35 3.84 -34.78
CA ILE A 112 19.52 3.61 -33.33
C ILE A 112 20.37 4.75 -32.76
N ALA A 113 19.74 5.65 -32.00
CA ALA A 113 20.41 6.78 -31.36
C ALA A 113 21.20 6.35 -30.11
N SER A 114 20.66 5.42 -29.32
CA SER A 114 21.29 4.96 -28.09
C SER A 114 20.91 3.52 -27.75
N ARG A 115 21.83 2.84 -27.04
CA ARG A 115 21.66 1.47 -26.53
C ARG A 115 21.94 1.46 -25.04
N ALA A 116 20.90 1.32 -24.23
CA ALA A 116 21.02 1.25 -22.79
C ALA A 116 20.71 -0.17 -22.31
N GLN A 117 21.71 -1.07 -22.37
CA GLN A 117 21.54 -2.48 -21.99
C GLN A 117 21.11 -2.65 -20.53
N LEU A 118 21.67 -1.85 -19.61
CA LEU A 118 21.28 -1.85 -18.19
C LEU A 118 19.80 -1.54 -17.99
N LEU A 119 19.24 -0.65 -18.81
CA LEU A 119 17.81 -0.31 -18.79
C LEU A 119 16.98 -1.25 -19.68
N GLY A 120 17.64 -2.03 -20.53
CA GLY A 120 17.05 -2.80 -21.63
C GLY A 120 16.24 -1.93 -22.58
N SER A 121 16.77 -0.78 -22.98
CA SER A 121 16.08 0.11 -23.92
C SER A 121 16.96 0.55 -25.07
N TYR A 122 16.37 0.63 -26.26
CA TYR A 122 16.93 1.24 -27.45
C TYR A 122 16.21 2.55 -27.74
N ASP A 123 16.96 3.61 -27.99
CA ASP A 123 16.40 4.85 -28.55
C ASP A 123 16.48 4.76 -30.07
N VAL A 124 15.32 4.83 -30.73
CA VAL A 124 15.20 4.62 -32.17
C VAL A 124 14.42 5.74 -32.83
N ALA A 125 14.91 6.14 -34.01
CA ALA A 125 14.21 6.99 -34.94
C ALA A 125 13.76 6.15 -36.15
N TYR A 126 12.47 6.21 -36.50
CA TYR A 126 11.90 5.46 -37.62
C TYR A 126 10.73 6.23 -38.25
N GLU A 127 10.71 6.32 -39.58
CA GLU A 127 9.69 7.08 -40.35
C GLU A 127 9.42 8.51 -39.80
N GLY A 128 10.47 9.19 -39.30
CA GLY A 128 10.36 10.54 -38.73
C GLY A 128 9.83 10.63 -37.30
N SER A 129 9.63 9.49 -36.61
CA SER A 129 9.22 9.42 -35.20
C SER A 129 10.35 8.87 -34.32
N ASN A 130 10.52 9.44 -33.12
CA ASN A 130 11.48 8.96 -32.12
C ASN A 130 10.74 8.30 -30.95
N PHE A 131 11.17 7.12 -30.55
CA PHE A 131 10.58 6.36 -29.45
C PHE A 131 11.57 5.33 -28.90
N LEU A 132 11.22 4.73 -27.76
CA LEU A 132 12.03 3.72 -27.11
C LEU A 132 11.51 2.32 -27.41
N VAL A 133 12.38 1.40 -27.81
CA VAL A 133 12.08 -0.04 -27.79
C VAL A 133 12.63 -0.62 -26.49
N ARG A 134 11.75 -1.06 -25.60
CA ARG A 134 12.09 -1.56 -24.28
C ARG A 134 11.93 -3.06 -24.19
N VAL A 135 12.91 -3.72 -23.57
CA VAL A 135 12.98 -5.15 -23.29
C VAL A 135 12.96 -5.36 -21.79
N VAL A 136 11.94 -6.04 -21.30
CA VAL A 136 11.68 -6.27 -19.86
C VAL A 136 11.59 -7.76 -19.61
N ALA A 137 12.22 -8.26 -18.55
CA ALA A 137 12.02 -9.65 -18.13
C ALA A 137 10.59 -9.84 -17.60
N VAL A 138 9.94 -10.91 -18.03
CA VAL A 138 8.61 -11.37 -17.58
C VAL A 138 8.69 -12.88 -17.30
N ASP A 139 7.70 -13.44 -16.60
CA ASP A 139 7.74 -14.87 -16.26
C ASP A 139 7.83 -15.79 -17.50
N ALA A 140 7.24 -15.36 -18.63
CA ALA A 140 7.25 -16.08 -19.90
C ALA A 140 8.49 -15.79 -20.79
N GLY A 141 9.48 -15.04 -20.31
CA GLY A 141 10.70 -14.69 -21.06
C GLY A 141 10.99 -13.18 -21.05
N ALA A 142 11.13 -12.59 -22.23
CA ALA A 142 11.39 -11.16 -22.38
C ALA A 142 10.29 -10.48 -23.19
N TYR A 143 9.68 -9.45 -22.63
CA TYR A 143 8.70 -8.63 -23.29
C TYR A 143 9.34 -7.44 -23.98
N VAL A 144 9.08 -7.28 -25.28
CA VAL A 144 9.56 -6.21 -26.14
C VAL A 144 8.39 -5.28 -26.46
N SER A 145 8.53 -3.98 -26.23
CA SER A 145 7.50 -2.98 -26.57
C SER A 145 8.05 -1.64 -26.98
N ALA A 146 7.29 -0.93 -27.82
CA ALA A 146 7.55 0.46 -28.13
C ALA A 146 6.88 1.40 -27.10
N VAL A 147 7.64 2.36 -26.60
CA VAL A 147 7.26 3.32 -25.55
C VAL A 147 7.61 4.73 -26.02
N ASP A 148 6.70 5.68 -25.83
CA ASP A 148 6.91 7.09 -26.16
C ASP A 148 7.81 7.79 -25.11
N PRO A 149 8.30 9.01 -25.38
CA PRO A 149 9.13 9.75 -24.41
C PRO A 149 8.44 10.06 -23.07
N ARG A 150 7.13 9.85 -22.96
CA ARG A 150 6.35 10.06 -21.73
C ARG A 150 6.17 8.74 -20.95
N GLY A 151 6.75 7.64 -21.42
CA GLY A 151 6.63 6.33 -20.79
C GLY A 151 5.33 5.60 -21.11
N LEU A 152 4.53 6.08 -22.08
CA LEU A 152 3.29 5.45 -22.51
C LEU A 152 3.53 4.54 -23.72
N PRO A 153 2.68 3.53 -23.97
CA PRO A 153 2.78 2.72 -25.19
C PRO A 153 2.76 3.59 -26.44
N ALA A 154 3.75 3.43 -27.32
CA ALA A 154 3.82 4.21 -28.55
C ALA A 154 2.83 3.63 -29.58
N THR A 155 1.63 4.21 -29.67
CA THR A 155 0.53 3.74 -30.54
C THR A 155 0.51 4.37 -31.93
N ALA A 156 1.45 5.27 -32.22
CA ALA A 156 1.58 5.87 -33.56
C ALA A 156 1.94 4.80 -34.61
N GLU A 157 1.65 5.08 -35.88
CA GLU A 157 1.82 4.12 -36.97
C GLU A 157 3.26 3.60 -37.11
N ALA A 158 4.25 4.49 -37.06
CA ALA A 158 5.66 4.14 -37.21
C ALA A 158 6.15 3.13 -36.13
N PRO A 159 5.95 3.37 -34.82
CA PRO A 159 6.27 2.39 -33.78
C PRO A 159 5.54 1.04 -33.94
N VAL A 160 4.26 1.06 -34.31
CA VAL A 160 3.48 -0.17 -34.50
C VAL A 160 4.03 -0.99 -35.67
N LYS A 161 4.36 -0.35 -36.79
CA LYS A 161 5.01 -1.00 -37.95
C LYS A 161 6.35 -1.61 -37.57
N LEU A 162 7.19 -0.87 -36.82
CA LEU A 162 8.49 -1.35 -36.39
C LEU A 162 8.37 -2.56 -35.47
N ILE A 163 7.46 -2.53 -34.49
CA ILE A 163 7.25 -3.67 -33.58
C ILE A 163 6.73 -4.89 -34.33
N ALA A 164 5.83 -4.72 -35.30
CA ALA A 164 5.37 -5.82 -36.14
C ALA A 164 6.52 -6.43 -36.96
N ALA A 165 7.40 -5.60 -37.53
CA ALA A 165 8.59 -6.06 -38.25
C ALA A 165 9.57 -6.81 -37.33
N LEU A 166 9.82 -6.29 -36.13
CA LEU A 166 10.66 -6.96 -35.13
C LEU A 166 10.07 -8.30 -34.70
N LYS A 167 8.77 -8.37 -34.47
CA LYS A 167 8.08 -9.62 -34.13
C LYS A 167 8.25 -10.66 -35.24
N ALA A 168 8.11 -10.26 -36.50
CA ALA A 168 8.29 -11.16 -37.64
C ALA A 168 9.75 -11.60 -37.84
N ALA A 169 10.72 -10.73 -37.54
CA ALA A 169 12.13 -11.05 -37.61
C ALA A 169 12.57 -12.03 -36.51
N LEU A 170 12.00 -11.90 -35.31
CA LEU A 170 12.37 -12.69 -34.13
C LEU A 170 11.54 -13.96 -33.93
N ALA A 171 10.53 -14.17 -34.77
CA ALA A 171 9.76 -15.41 -34.86
C ALA A 171 10.42 -16.47 -35.77
N LYS A 172 11.56 -16.15 -36.39
CA LYS A 172 12.40 -17.07 -37.16
C LYS A 172 13.48 -17.68 -36.28
#